data_AF-A0A929F7C0-F1
#
_entry.id   AF-A0A929F7C0-F1
#
_cell.length_a   1.000
_cell.length_b   1.000
_cell.length_c   1.000
_cell.angle_alpha   90.00
_cell.angle_beta   90.00
_cell.angle_gamma   90.00
#
_symmetry.space_group_name_H-M   'P 1'
#
loop_
_entity.id
_entity.type
_entity.pdbx_description
1 polymer ?
#
loop_
_entity_poly.entity_id
_entity_poly.type
_entity_poly.pdbx_seq_one_letter_code
_entity_poly.pdbx_strand_id
1 'polypeptide(L)' 'IGKEEDLDLLQQLSDCLSKASLCDLGKSAPNMVLSTLRHFKEEYQTHIERQVCPAKRCNI' A
#
# COMPACT_ATOMS: atom_id res chain seq x y z
N ILE A 1 3.67 12.89 0.81
CA ILE A 1 3.36 12.74 2.25
C ILE A 1 2.19 11.78 2.33
N GLY A 2 2.35 10.64 2.99
CA GLY A 2 1.24 9.71 3.27
C GLY A 2 0.64 9.98 4.63
N LYS A 3 -0.60 9.54 4.84
CA LYS A 3 -1.35 9.62 6.10
C LYS A 3 -1.83 8.24 6.52
N GLU A 4 -2.20 8.09 7.79
CA GLU A 4 -2.79 6.84 8.30
C GLU A 4 -4.05 6.44 7.51
N GLU A 5 -4.91 7.40 7.16
CA GLU A 5 -6.13 7.18 6.35
C GLU A 5 -5.84 6.59 4.96
N ASP A 6 -4.65 6.80 4.41
CA ASP A 6 -4.27 6.26 3.10
C ASP A 6 -4.06 4.74 3.16
N LEU A 7 -3.69 4.18 4.33
CA LEU A 7 -3.50 2.73 4.47
C LEU A 7 -4.83 1.99 4.36
N ASP A 8 -5.88 2.52 5.01
CA ASP A 8 -7.23 1.98 4.92
C ASP A 8 -7.79 2.13 3.50
N LEU A 9 -7.53 3.28 2.85
CA LEU A 9 -7.92 3.50 1.46
C LEU A 9 -7.25 2.49 0.52
N LEU A 10 -5.94 2.24 0.68
CA LEU A 10 -5.20 1.24 -0.12
C LEU A 10 -5.78 -0.17 0.06
N GLN A 11 -6.17 -0.55 1.27
CA GLN A 11 -6.81 -1.83 1.54
C GLN A 11 -8.18 -1.93 0.84
N GLN A 12 -9.03 -0.91 0.98
CA GLN A 12 -10.36 -0.87 0.36
C GLN A 12 -10.29 -0.91 -1.18
N LEU A 13 -9.38 -0.13 -1.77
CA LEU A 13 -9.16 -0.13 -3.22
C LEU A 13 -8.65 -1.48 -3.70
N SER A 14 -7.74 -2.11 -2.95
CA SER A 14 -7.22 -3.42 -3.29
C SER A 14 -8.31 -4.49 -3.29
N ASP A 15 -9.17 -4.49 -2.27
CA ASP A 15 -10.30 -5.40 -2.17
C ASP A 15 -11.34 -5.16 -3.27
N CYS A 16 -11.59 -3.90 -3.63
CA CYS A 16 -12.48 -3.53 -4.72
C CYS A 16 -11.93 -4.03 -6.06
N LEU A 17 -10.66 -3.75 -6.36
CA LEU A 17 -10.01 -4.16 -7.61
C LEU A 17 -9.96 -5.68 -7.78
N SER A 18 -9.68 -6.42 -6.70
CA SER A 18 -9.66 -7.88 -6.72
C SER A 18 -11.02 -8.48 -7.12
N LYS A 19 -12.13 -7.83 -6.72
CA LYS A 19 -13.50 -8.30 -6.97
C LYS A 19 -14.11 -7.77 -8.26
N ALA A 20 -13.81 -6.53 -8.63
CA ALA A 20 -14.46 -5.82 -9.74
C ALA A 20 -13.73 -5.95 -11.07
N SER A 21 -12.44 -6.34 -11.06
CA SER A 21 -11.66 -6.45 -12.30
C SER A 21 -12.07 -7.66 -13.12
N LEU A 22 -12.26 -7.46 -14.43
CA LEU A 22 -12.62 -8.53 -15.37
C LEU A 22 -11.41 -9.31 -15.88
N CYS A 23 -10.24 -8.66 -15.99
CA CYS A 23 -8.99 -9.31 -16.39
C CYS A 23 -8.22 -9.84 -15.18
N ASP A 24 -7.48 -10.94 -15.37
CA ASP A 24 -6.77 -11.60 -14.26
C ASP A 24 -5.56 -10.80 -13.77
N LEU A 25 -4.97 -9.96 -14.62
CA LEU A 25 -3.96 -8.99 -14.20
C LEU A 25 -4.58 -7.98 -13.21
N GLY A 26 -5.76 -7.45 -13.48
CA GLY A 26 -6.45 -6.51 -12.60
C GLY A 26 -6.86 -7.15 -11.26
N LYS A 27 -7.22 -8.43 -11.26
CA LYS A 27 -7.52 -9.19 -10.03
C LYS A 27 -6.28 -9.45 -9.18
N SER A 28 -5.11 -9.62 -9.80
CA SER A 28 -3.85 -9.99 -9.14
C SER A 28 -2.96 -8.80 -8.78
N ALA A 29 -3.04 -7.69 -9.49
CA ALA A 29 -2.26 -6.48 -9.20
C ALA A 29 -2.39 -5.99 -7.75
N PRO A 30 -3.58 -6.01 -7.10
CA PRO A 30 -3.73 -5.65 -5.70
C PRO A 30 -2.92 -6.49 -4.73
N ASN A 31 -2.56 -7.73 -5.09
CA ASN A 31 -1.79 -8.61 -4.21
C ASN A 31 -0.42 -8.03 -3.87
N MET A 32 0.19 -7.27 -4.77
CA MET A 32 1.46 -6.59 -4.49
C MET A 32 1.28 -5.55 -3.37
N VAL A 33 0.19 -4.79 -3.39
CA VAL A 33 -0.12 -3.78 -2.37
C VAL A 33 -0.50 -4.43 -1.05
N LEU A 34 -1.36 -5.45 -1.06
CA LEU A 34 -1.75 -6.18 0.14
C LEU A 34 -0.57 -6.88 0.82
N SER A 35 0.34 -7.43 0.02
CA SER A 35 1.58 -8.04 0.52
C SER A 35 2.45 -7.00 1.22
N THR A 36 2.64 -5.82 0.63
CA THR A 36 3.48 -4.79 1.24
C THR A 36 2.84 -4.19 2.49
N LEU A 37 1.52 -3.97 2.49
CA LEU A 37 0.79 -3.54 3.69
C LEU A 37 0.92 -4.55 4.84
N ARG A 38 1.01 -5.85 4.54
CA ARG A 38 1.19 -6.91 5.54
C ARG A 38 2.62 -7.01 6.04
N HIS A 39 3.59 -7.04 5.13
CA HIS A 39 4.98 -7.40 5.45
C HIS A 39 5.86 -6.20 5.76
N PHE A 40 5.52 -5.01 5.25
CA PHE A 40 6.30 -3.78 5.41
C PHE A 40 5.49 -2.68 6.12
N LYS A 41 4.50 -3.04 6.94
CA LYS A 41 3.63 -2.09 7.66
C LYS A 41 4.43 -1.05 8.46
N GLU A 42 5.49 -1.50 9.13
CA GLU A 42 6.36 -0.63 9.92
C GLU A 42 7.08 0.42 9.07
N GLU A 43 7.43 0.10 7.82
CA GLU A 43 8.01 1.05 6.89
C GLU A 43 7.00 2.13 6.50
N TYR A 44 5.75 1.74 6.22
CA TYR A 44 4.67 2.70 5.97
C TYR A 44 4.46 3.63 7.17
N GLN A 45 4.36 3.09 8.38
CA GLN A 45 4.18 3.87 9.61
C GLN A 45 5.35 4.83 9.84
N THR A 46 6.59 4.37 9.72
CA THR A 46 7.78 5.22 9.84
C THR A 46 7.77 6.35 8.80
N HIS A 47 7.35 6.04 7.58
CA HIS A 47 7.27 7.00 6.49
C HIS A 47 6.13 8.02 6.68
N ILE A 48 5.04 7.65 7.34
CA ILE A 48 3.90 8.53 7.68
C ILE A 48 4.22 9.40 8.89
N GLU A 49 4.70 8.81 9.98
CA GLU A 49 4.91 9.50 11.25
C GLU A 49 6.17 10.37 11.24
N ARG A 50 7.28 9.82 10.73
CA ARG A 50 8.60 10.45 10.83
C ARG A 50 9.02 11.18 9.57
N GLN A 51 8.27 11.01 8.48
CA GLN A 51 8.62 11.54 7.16
C GLN A 51 10.03 11.13 6.72
N VAL A 52 10.46 9.93 7.11
CA VAL A 52 11.77 9.35 6.73
C VAL A 52 11.52 8.02 6.04
N CYS A 53 12.21 7.81 4.90
CA CYS A 53 12.21 6.53 4.20
C CYS A 53 13.31 5.61 4.77
N PRO A 54 12.98 4.52 5.49
CA PRO A 54 13.98 3.59 6.04
C PRO A 54 14.78 2.89 4.93
N ALA A 55 14.14 2.59 3.79
CA ALA A 55 14.78 2.02 2.62
C ALA A 55 15.67 2.99 1.82
N LYS A 56 15.75 4.27 2.24
CA LYS A 56 16.51 5.35 1.57
C LYS A 56 16.22 5.46 0.07
N ARG A 57 15.00 5.11 -0.33
CA ARG A 57 14.59 5.06 -1.75
C ARG A 57 13.78 6.28 -2.18
N CYS A 58 13.17 6.95 -1.23
CA CYS A 58 12.43 8.19 -1.46
C CYS A 58 13.31 9.39 -1.05
N ASN A 59 13.24 10.47 -1.83
CA ASN A 59 13.94 11.73 -1.55
C ASN A 59 13.08 12.69 -0.71
N ILE A 60 12.12 12.15 0.04
CA ILE A 60 11.30 12.90 1.00
C ILE A 60 12.16 13.41 2.16
#